data_AF-A0A328Q248-F1
#
_entry.id   AF-A0A328Q248-F1
#
_cell.length_a   1.000
_cell.length_b   1.000
_cell.length_c   1.000
_cell.angle_alpha   90.00
_cell.angle_beta   90.00
_cell.angle_gamma   90.00
#
_symmetry.space_group_name_H-M   'P 1'
#
loop_
_entity.id
_entity.type
_entity.pdbx_description
1 polymer ?
#
loop_
_entity_poly.entity_id
_entity_poly.type
_entity_poly.pdbx_seq_one_letter_code
_entity_poly.pdbx_strand_id
1 'polypeptide(L)'
;MNGKIYCSLCGMENYPLLKYCDNCGKLLKTNRITPEPVYDTFNDVLIHNKYRILKTNITEDTYNKIIENIERIILMNLNFHSNETCLFRVYKLVQQFSRFYYDNQKNTYVYFSGDNIFYNDKISETEKICKLLHELASHLYSEIFEQILMYIFNSKKNTYIEAFVTLLSAKNSCYILSKEYLACVSENYFTRNLMNNYLFVVNIIQERNMDTVVAKKMCMLGNTVADDVIKILDRFIPEQFREEIQEQAFNDNIEHVSMSMCDVKKISNSEKIDLIKAMIEFSYSALSENSKDIMDINRFIEDFKMINRN
;
A
#
# COMPACT_ATOMS: atom_id res chain seq x y z
N MET A 1 6.09 26.03 -22.55
CA MET A 1 5.28 24.89 -22.09
C MET A 1 4.89 25.15 -20.64
N ASN A 2 3.71 25.73 -20.41
CA ASN A 2 3.21 26.01 -19.06
C ASN A 2 2.23 24.91 -18.63
N GLY A 3 2.76 23.70 -18.41
CA GLY A 3 1.99 22.67 -17.72
C GLY A 3 1.73 23.10 -16.28
N LYS A 4 0.74 22.51 -15.64
CA LYS A 4 0.54 22.57 -14.18
C LYS A 4 0.48 21.13 -13.70
N ILE A 5 1.04 20.82 -12.53
CA ILE A 5 0.93 19.49 -11.91
C ILE A 5 0.30 19.66 -10.54
N TYR A 6 -0.69 18.83 -10.19
CA TYR A 6 -1.38 18.92 -8.91
C TYR A 6 -0.90 17.77 -8.00
N CYS A 7 -0.64 18.03 -6.70
CA CYS A 7 -0.31 16.97 -5.74
C CYS A 7 -1.53 16.04 -5.61
N SER A 8 -1.37 14.75 -5.92
CA SER A 8 -2.49 13.80 -5.82
C SER A 8 -2.96 13.55 -4.38
N LEU A 9 -2.17 13.94 -3.39
CA LEU A 9 -2.54 13.87 -1.98
C LEU A 9 -3.19 15.15 -1.46
N CYS A 10 -2.82 16.33 -1.96
CA CYS A 10 -3.27 17.59 -1.38
C CYS A 10 -3.91 18.60 -2.32
N GLY A 11 -4.05 18.26 -3.60
CA GLY A 11 -4.67 19.12 -4.60
C GLY A 11 -3.86 20.38 -4.93
N MET A 12 -2.74 20.65 -4.25
CA MET A 12 -1.97 21.88 -4.49
C MET A 12 -1.40 21.90 -5.91
N GLU A 13 -1.57 23.03 -6.59
CA GLU A 13 -0.89 23.31 -7.84
C GLU A 13 0.61 23.49 -7.60
N ASN A 14 1.41 22.75 -8.35
CA ASN A 14 2.85 22.73 -8.26
C ASN A 14 3.46 23.05 -9.62
N TYR A 15 4.67 23.62 -9.57
CA TYR A 15 5.44 23.87 -10.77
C TYR A 15 5.86 22.55 -11.45
N PRO A 16 5.70 22.40 -12.77
CA PRO A 16 5.91 21.13 -13.45
C PRO A 16 7.30 20.55 -13.35
N LEU A 17 8.32 21.33 -12.97
CA LEU A 17 9.68 20.85 -12.78
C LEU A 17 9.95 20.30 -11.39
N LEU A 18 9.06 20.57 -10.43
CA LEU A 18 9.21 20.07 -9.07
C LEU A 18 9.14 18.55 -9.04
N LYS A 19 10.04 17.98 -8.26
CA LYS A 19 10.05 16.54 -7.96
C LYS A 19 9.12 16.20 -6.81
N TYR A 20 8.74 17.18 -5.99
CA TYR A 20 7.94 17.04 -4.77
C TYR A 20 6.91 18.15 -4.72
N CYS A 21 5.80 17.91 -4.04
CA CYS A 21 4.81 18.93 -3.78
C CYS A 21 5.31 19.91 -2.73
N ASP A 22 5.20 21.20 -3.02
CA ASP A 22 5.60 22.29 -2.13
C ASP A 22 4.79 22.33 -0.82
N ASN A 23 3.58 21.77 -0.80
CA ASN A 23 2.73 21.73 0.39
C ASN A 23 2.79 20.38 1.12
N CYS A 24 2.65 19.27 0.39
CA CYS A 24 2.45 17.94 0.98
C CYS A 24 3.74 17.09 1.03
N GLY A 25 4.82 17.50 0.38
CA GLY A 25 6.04 16.71 0.25
C GLY A 25 5.94 15.46 -0.64
N LYS A 26 4.74 15.08 -1.11
CA LYS A 26 4.50 13.90 -1.99
C LYS A 26 5.30 14.04 -3.29
N LEU A 27 5.93 12.95 -3.70
CA LEU A 27 6.70 12.88 -4.94
C LEU A 27 5.78 13.15 -6.16
N LEU A 28 6.13 14.16 -6.95
CA LEU A 28 5.48 14.52 -8.21
C LEU A 28 6.15 13.83 -9.42
N LYS A 29 7.41 13.38 -9.30
CA LYS A 29 8.19 12.76 -10.40
C LYS A 29 9.22 11.72 -9.97
N THR A 30 9.23 10.56 -10.64
CA THR A 30 10.41 9.69 -10.74
C THR A 30 11.24 10.05 -11.98
N ASN A 31 12.56 9.91 -11.89
CA ASN A 31 13.53 10.40 -12.88
C ASN A 31 13.43 9.63 -14.22
N ARG A 32 12.50 10.03 -15.11
CA ARG A 32 12.58 9.96 -16.59
C ARG A 32 11.22 10.35 -17.15
N ILE A 33 11.12 11.49 -17.84
CA ILE A 33 9.89 11.89 -18.52
C ILE A 33 10.27 12.46 -19.88
N THR A 34 10.16 11.64 -20.92
CA THR A 34 9.58 12.13 -22.18
C THR A 34 8.09 12.36 -21.95
N PRO A 35 7.49 13.44 -22.48
CA PRO A 35 6.08 13.73 -22.28
C PRO A 35 5.23 12.77 -23.11
N GLU A 36 4.51 11.84 -22.46
CA GLU A 36 3.51 10.97 -23.11
C GLU A 36 2.34 10.68 -22.15
N PRO A 37 1.18 10.28 -22.71
CA PRO A 37 0.02 11.12 -22.98
C PRO A 37 -0.80 11.42 -21.73
N VAL A 38 -1.55 12.54 -21.75
CA VAL A 38 -2.65 12.75 -20.82
C VAL A 38 -3.78 11.82 -21.28
N TYR A 39 -4.17 10.86 -20.44
CA TYR A 39 -5.33 10.02 -20.71
C TYR A 39 -6.60 10.78 -20.33
N ASP A 40 -7.57 10.84 -21.23
CA ASP A 40 -8.84 11.53 -20.96
C ASP A 40 -9.80 10.64 -20.16
N THR A 41 -9.71 9.31 -20.29
CA THR A 41 -10.53 8.34 -19.56
C THR A 41 -9.73 7.14 -19.04
N PHE A 42 -10.26 6.43 -18.03
CA PHE A 42 -9.68 5.17 -17.57
C PHE A 42 -9.70 4.08 -18.66
N ASN A 43 -10.71 4.12 -19.54
CA ASN A 43 -10.79 3.21 -20.68
C ASN A 43 -9.62 3.43 -21.66
N ASP A 44 -9.18 4.68 -21.85
CA ASP A 44 -8.00 4.98 -22.65
C ASP A 44 -6.74 4.40 -22.02
N VAL A 45 -6.60 4.47 -20.69
CA VAL A 45 -5.49 3.83 -19.98
C VAL A 45 -5.49 2.33 -20.28
N LEU A 46 -6.64 1.67 -20.18
CA LEU A 46 -6.73 0.23 -20.44
C LEU A 46 -6.40 -0.13 -21.89
N ILE A 47 -6.99 0.57 -22.87
CA ILE A 47 -6.78 0.27 -24.29
C ILE A 47 -5.33 0.52 -24.70
N HIS A 48 -4.78 1.68 -24.35
CA HIS A 48 -3.42 2.07 -24.76
C HIS A 48 -2.33 1.25 -24.07
N ASN A 49 -2.60 0.71 -22.89
CA ASN A 49 -1.63 -0.08 -22.14
C ASN A 49 -1.82 -1.60 -22.25
N LYS A 50 -2.81 -2.10 -23.01
CA LYS A 50 -3.04 -3.54 -23.21
C LYS A 50 -1.78 -4.31 -23.55
N TYR A 51 -1.10 -3.87 -24.61
CA TYR A 51 0.12 -4.52 -25.09
C TYR A 51 1.24 -4.40 -24.06
N ARG A 52 1.37 -3.25 -23.39
CA ARG A 52 2.40 -3.00 -22.38
C ARG A 52 2.22 -3.95 -21.18
N ILE A 53 1.01 -4.13 -20.67
CA ILE A 53 0.70 -5.06 -19.57
C ILE A 53 1.13 -6.48 -19.91
N LEU A 54 0.77 -6.96 -21.10
CA LEU A 54 1.00 -8.34 -21.52
C LEU A 54 2.46 -8.61 -21.93
N LYS A 55 3.22 -7.59 -22.36
CA LYS A 55 4.54 -7.77 -22.98
C LYS A 55 5.70 -7.20 -22.20
N THR A 56 5.48 -6.23 -21.32
CA THR A 56 6.55 -5.68 -20.49
C THR A 56 7.06 -6.76 -19.55
N ASN A 57 8.35 -7.06 -19.60
CA ASN A 57 8.98 -7.97 -18.68
C ASN A 57 9.39 -7.24 -17.40
N ILE A 58 9.10 -7.82 -16.24
CA ILE A 58 9.55 -7.30 -14.95
C ILE A 58 10.71 -8.21 -14.53
N THR A 59 11.93 -7.69 -14.54
CA THR A 59 13.10 -8.43 -14.06
C THR A 59 13.33 -8.17 -12.58
N GLU A 60 14.12 -9.02 -11.91
CA GLU A 60 14.53 -8.80 -10.52
C GLU A 60 15.21 -7.44 -10.34
N ASP A 61 16.08 -7.04 -11.27
CA ASP A 61 16.72 -5.72 -11.24
C ASP A 61 15.72 -4.56 -11.29
N THR A 62 14.68 -4.69 -12.12
CA THR A 62 13.62 -3.68 -12.21
C THR A 62 12.82 -3.62 -10.92
N TYR A 63 12.47 -4.78 -10.36
CA TYR A 63 11.78 -4.86 -9.08
C TYR A 63 12.59 -4.25 -7.94
N ASN A 64 13.88 -4.59 -7.84
CA ASN A 64 14.78 -4.04 -6.82
C ASN A 64 14.89 -2.51 -6.92
N LYS A 65 14.96 -1.95 -8.14
CA LYS A 65 14.93 -0.49 -8.35
C LYS A 65 13.62 0.14 -7.91
N ILE A 66 12.49 -0.55 -8.06
CA ILE A 66 11.19 -0.09 -7.56
C ILE A 66 11.22 -0.02 -6.02
N ILE A 67 11.70 -1.06 -5.35
CA ILE A 67 11.85 -1.08 -3.89
C ILE A 67 12.77 0.05 -3.41
N GLU A 68 13.93 0.24 -4.04
CA GLU A 68 14.84 1.35 -3.73
C GLU A 68 14.21 2.73 -3.95
N ASN A 69 13.38 2.89 -4.98
CA ASN A 69 12.66 4.14 -5.22
C ASN A 69 11.64 4.42 -4.12
N ILE A 70 10.88 3.41 -3.69
CA ILE A 70 9.93 3.53 -2.58
C ILE A 70 10.68 3.93 -1.31
N GLU A 71 11.75 3.22 -0.97
CA GLU A 71 12.59 3.53 0.19
C GLU A 71 13.10 4.99 0.17
N ARG A 72 13.58 5.47 -0.98
CA ARG A 72 14.05 6.86 -1.14
C ARG A 72 12.95 7.90 -0.98
N ILE A 73 11.72 7.61 -1.42
CA ILE A 73 10.58 8.52 -1.23
C ILE A 73 10.33 8.76 0.26
N ILE A 74 10.49 7.72 1.07
CA ILE A 74 10.19 7.74 2.50
C ILE A 74 11.30 8.46 3.28
N LEU A 75 12.56 8.26 2.88
CA LEU A 75 13.75 8.80 3.56
C LEU A 75 13.85 10.33 3.60
N MET A 76 13.11 11.07 2.78
CA MET A 76 13.36 12.52 2.59
C MET A 76 12.62 13.43 3.57
N ASN A 77 11.61 12.94 4.31
CA ASN A 77 10.66 13.81 5.03
C ASN A 77 10.48 13.48 6.53
N LEU A 78 11.20 12.47 7.05
CA LEU A 78 11.03 11.99 8.42
C LEU A 78 12.15 12.47 9.36
N ASN A 79 11.78 13.31 10.32
CA ASN A 79 12.61 13.68 11.46
C ASN A 79 11.86 13.32 12.76
N PHE A 80 12.46 12.44 13.56
CA PHE A 80 12.02 12.12 14.91
C PHE A 80 12.73 13.02 15.92
N HIS A 81 12.00 13.51 16.90
CA HIS A 81 12.57 14.21 18.05
C HIS A 81 12.66 13.24 19.24
N SER A 82 13.68 13.41 20.09
CA SER A 82 13.97 12.48 21.19
C SER A 82 12.93 12.46 22.32
N ASN A 83 11.97 13.37 22.31
CA ASN A 83 10.91 13.50 23.32
C ASN A 83 9.53 13.02 22.82
N GLU A 84 9.46 12.39 21.66
CA GLU A 84 8.22 11.94 21.05
C GLU A 84 7.83 10.55 21.56
N THR A 85 6.55 10.35 21.87
CA THR A 85 6.05 9.03 22.26
C THR A 85 6.14 8.06 21.08
N CYS A 86 6.23 6.77 21.41
CA CYS A 86 6.24 5.69 20.42
C CYS A 86 5.06 5.81 19.44
N LEU A 87 3.84 5.99 19.95
CA LEU A 87 2.64 6.20 19.13
C LEU A 87 2.77 7.42 18.21
N PHE A 88 3.28 8.54 18.70
CA PHE A 88 3.44 9.76 17.87
C PHE A 88 4.46 9.59 16.74
N ARG A 89 5.55 8.85 16.99
CA ARG A 89 6.52 8.50 15.95
C ARG A 89 5.91 7.59 14.88
N VAL A 90 5.08 6.61 15.27
CA VAL A 90 4.33 5.78 14.31
C VAL A 90 3.36 6.63 13.50
N TYR A 91 2.64 7.56 14.14
CA TYR A 91 1.78 8.51 13.41
C TYR A 91 2.55 9.33 12.38
N LYS A 92 3.69 9.91 12.75
CA LYS A 92 4.54 10.68 11.82
C LYS A 92 5.02 9.84 10.62
N LEU A 93 5.37 8.58 10.87
CA LEU A 93 5.78 7.66 9.82
C LEU A 93 4.64 7.41 8.83
N VAL A 94 3.47 7.10 9.36
CA VAL A 94 2.28 6.82 8.57
C VAL A 94 1.78 8.07 7.83
N GLN A 95 1.91 9.25 8.43
CA GLN A 95 1.57 10.56 7.83
C GLN A 95 2.34 10.87 6.55
N GLN A 96 3.47 10.21 6.31
CA GLN A 96 4.19 10.36 5.03
C GLN A 96 3.42 9.79 3.85
N PHE A 97 2.49 8.88 4.10
CA PHE A 97 1.76 8.13 3.08
C PHE A 97 0.27 8.45 3.07
N SER A 98 -0.28 8.89 4.21
CA SER A 98 -1.71 9.03 4.37
C SER A 98 -2.10 10.17 5.31
N ARG A 99 -3.25 10.78 5.05
CA ARG A 99 -3.85 11.84 5.87
C ARG A 99 -4.67 11.24 7.01
N PHE A 100 -4.62 11.85 8.18
CA PHE A 100 -5.40 11.41 9.34
C PHE A 100 -6.70 12.19 9.46
N TYR A 101 -7.79 11.48 9.70
CA TYR A 101 -9.11 12.01 9.99
C TYR A 101 -9.63 11.35 11.26
N TYR A 102 -10.26 12.13 12.12
CA TYR A 102 -10.89 11.61 13.32
C TYR A 102 -12.32 11.15 12.98
N ASP A 103 -12.70 9.91 13.33
CA ASP A 103 -14.03 9.36 13.05
C ASP A 103 -14.68 8.74 14.30
N ASN A 104 -15.70 9.43 14.80
CA ASN A 104 -16.50 8.97 15.94
C ASN A 104 -17.70 8.08 15.54
N GLN A 105 -17.97 7.89 14.25
CA GLN A 105 -19.24 7.33 13.76
C GLN A 105 -19.20 5.83 13.46
N LYS A 106 -18.03 5.26 13.14
CA LYS A 106 -17.89 3.80 12.91
C LYS A 106 -17.36 3.09 14.15
N ASN A 107 -17.90 1.89 14.43
CA ASN A 107 -17.39 0.96 15.45
C ASN A 107 -16.06 0.29 15.05
N THR A 108 -15.32 0.88 14.11
CA THR A 108 -14.04 0.38 13.58
C THR A 108 -12.95 1.35 14.00
N TYR A 109 -11.94 0.86 14.73
CA TYR A 109 -11.11 1.70 15.59
C TYR A 109 -9.96 2.43 14.88
N VAL A 110 -9.33 1.79 13.89
CA VAL A 110 -8.41 2.41 12.92
C VAL A 110 -8.68 1.72 11.59
N TYR A 111 -8.93 2.47 10.52
CA TYR A 111 -9.11 1.89 9.18
C TYR A 111 -8.69 2.87 8.08
N PHE A 112 -8.25 2.35 6.94
CA PHE A 112 -7.90 3.14 5.77
C PHE A 112 -9.05 3.24 4.76
N SER A 113 -9.16 4.39 4.09
CA SER A 113 -10.00 4.56 2.91
C SER A 113 -9.31 5.51 1.93
N GLY A 114 -8.70 4.94 0.87
CA GLY A 114 -7.83 5.69 -0.03
C GLY A 114 -6.52 6.09 0.68
N ASP A 115 -6.10 7.34 0.51
CA ASP A 115 -4.94 7.95 1.18
C ASP A 115 -5.27 8.43 2.62
N ASN A 116 -6.38 7.98 3.23
CA ASN A 116 -6.87 8.52 4.50
C ASN A 116 -6.98 7.45 5.59
N ILE A 117 -6.65 7.81 6.83
CA ILE A 117 -6.72 6.98 8.04
C ILE A 117 -7.72 7.57 8.99
N PHE A 118 -8.69 6.76 9.37
CA PHE A 118 -9.70 7.12 10.35
C PHE A 118 -9.36 6.43 11.66
N TYR A 119 -9.37 7.15 12.80
CA TYR A 119 -9.08 6.56 14.11
C TYR A 119 -10.08 7.01 15.19
N ASN A 120 -10.20 6.19 16.24
CA ASN A 120 -11.02 6.40 17.44
C ASN A 120 -10.19 6.15 18.71
N ASP A 121 -10.37 6.98 19.75
CA ASP A 121 -9.61 6.92 21.01
C ASP A 121 -10.01 5.82 21.99
N LYS A 122 -10.95 4.96 21.62
CA LYS A 122 -11.47 3.88 22.49
C LYS A 122 -10.56 2.65 22.63
N ILE A 123 -9.42 2.60 21.94
CA ILE A 123 -8.46 1.49 22.00
C ILE A 123 -7.12 1.93 22.59
N SER A 124 -6.38 0.98 23.14
CA SER A 124 -5.05 1.20 23.75
C SER A 124 -4.04 1.77 22.74
N GLU A 125 -2.99 2.41 23.23
CA GLU A 125 -1.93 2.93 22.35
C GLU A 125 -1.23 1.82 21.59
N THR A 126 -1.05 0.66 22.22
CA THR A 126 -0.48 -0.55 21.62
C THR A 126 -1.34 -1.05 20.47
N GLU A 127 -2.67 -1.14 20.63
CA GLU A 127 -3.57 -1.53 19.54
C GLU A 127 -3.55 -0.50 18.40
N LYS A 128 -3.42 0.79 18.71
CA LYS A 128 -3.26 1.84 17.68
C LYS A 128 -1.95 1.64 16.91
N ILE A 129 -0.83 1.43 17.62
CA ILE A 129 0.48 1.17 17.01
C ILE A 129 0.40 -0.04 16.07
N CYS A 130 -0.13 -1.18 16.54
CA CYS A 130 -0.24 -2.40 15.74
C CYS A 130 -1.04 -2.15 14.45
N LYS A 131 -2.25 -1.59 14.57
CA LYS A 131 -3.11 -1.29 13.41
C LYS A 131 -2.46 -0.32 12.43
N LEU A 132 -1.78 0.71 12.92
CA LEU A 132 -1.09 1.67 12.06
C LEU A 132 0.05 1.00 11.27
N LEU A 133 0.80 0.09 11.90
CA LEU A 133 1.88 -0.65 11.25
C LEU A 133 1.34 -1.65 10.23
N HIS A 134 0.26 -2.38 10.55
CA HIS A 134 -0.42 -3.29 9.62
C HIS A 134 -0.89 -2.57 8.36
N GLU A 135 -1.57 -1.45 8.54
CA GLU A 135 -2.10 -0.70 7.42
C GLU A 135 -1.00 0.02 6.63
N LEU A 136 0.06 0.49 7.29
CA LEU A 136 1.24 1.01 6.60
C LEU A 136 1.88 -0.05 5.70
N ALA A 137 2.01 -1.29 6.19
CA ALA A 137 2.51 -2.40 5.37
C ALA A 137 1.58 -2.70 4.19
N SER A 138 0.26 -2.70 4.41
CA SER A 138 -0.75 -2.82 3.35
C SER A 138 -0.66 -1.71 2.30
N HIS A 139 -0.40 -0.47 2.72
CA HIS A 139 -0.21 0.66 1.83
C HIS A 139 1.07 0.50 1.00
N LEU A 140 2.19 0.12 1.61
CA LEU A 140 3.45 -0.13 0.89
C LEU A 140 3.31 -1.25 -0.15
N TYR A 141 2.52 -2.29 0.15
CA TYR A 141 2.19 -3.31 -0.85
C TYR A 141 1.47 -2.71 -2.07
N SER A 142 0.55 -1.78 -1.83
CA SER A 142 -0.18 -1.10 -2.91
C SER A 142 0.75 -0.18 -3.71
N GLU A 143 1.64 0.57 -3.06
CA GLU A 143 2.66 1.41 -3.72
C GLU A 143 3.61 0.58 -4.59
N ILE A 144 3.97 -0.66 -4.20
CA ILE A 144 4.75 -1.57 -5.06
C ILE A 144 4.01 -1.83 -6.38
N PHE A 145 2.70 -2.14 -6.33
CA PHE A 145 1.91 -2.37 -7.54
C PHE A 145 1.78 -1.11 -8.39
N GLU A 146 1.60 0.05 -7.77
CA GLU A 146 1.49 1.33 -8.47
C GLU A 146 2.80 1.68 -9.20
N GLN A 147 3.96 1.49 -8.56
CA GLN A 147 5.27 1.70 -9.18
C GLN A 147 5.55 0.70 -10.31
N ILE A 148 5.08 -0.56 -10.17
CA ILE A 148 5.13 -1.54 -11.25
C ILE A 148 4.27 -1.08 -12.43
N LEU A 149 3.05 -0.60 -12.19
CA LEU A 149 2.19 -0.08 -13.26
C LEU A 149 2.76 1.18 -13.89
N MET A 150 3.38 2.08 -13.13
CA MET A 150 4.13 3.22 -13.65
C MET A 150 5.23 2.77 -14.61
N TYR A 151 5.98 1.73 -14.25
CA TYR A 151 7.01 1.14 -15.10
C TYR A 151 6.41 0.52 -16.37
N ILE A 152 5.38 -0.31 -16.24
CA ILE A 152 4.70 -0.96 -17.38
C ILE A 152 4.14 0.09 -18.35
N PHE A 153 3.44 1.08 -17.81
CA PHE A 153 2.79 2.12 -18.59
C PHE A 153 3.77 3.17 -19.09
N ASN A 154 5.04 3.12 -18.66
CA ASN A 154 6.03 4.16 -18.89
C ASN A 154 5.45 5.56 -18.60
N SER A 155 4.80 5.69 -17.44
CA SER A 155 4.06 6.89 -17.06
C SER A 155 4.33 7.29 -15.62
N LYS A 156 3.98 8.52 -15.27
CA LYS A 156 4.00 8.96 -13.87
C LYS A 156 2.82 8.40 -13.10
N LYS A 157 2.95 8.33 -11.78
CA LYS A 157 1.82 8.10 -10.88
C LYS A 157 0.70 9.07 -11.22
N ASN A 158 -0.51 8.55 -11.34
CA ASN A 158 -1.71 9.31 -11.65
C ASN A 158 -2.93 8.59 -11.07
N THR A 159 -4.06 9.29 -11.00
CA THR A 159 -5.29 8.78 -10.38
C THR A 159 -5.80 7.49 -11.04
N TYR A 160 -5.50 7.24 -12.31
CA TYR A 160 -5.90 6.00 -12.97
C TYR A 160 -5.07 4.80 -12.50
N ILE A 161 -3.77 4.98 -12.22
CA ILE A 161 -2.93 3.93 -11.62
C ILE A 161 -3.42 3.62 -10.19
N GLU A 162 -3.66 4.66 -9.38
CA GLU A 162 -4.20 4.52 -8.01
C GLU A 162 -5.58 3.83 -8.03
N ALA A 163 -6.45 4.18 -8.99
CA ALA A 163 -7.76 3.54 -9.17
C ALA A 163 -7.65 2.07 -9.59
N PHE A 164 -6.68 1.71 -10.44
CA PHE A 164 -6.45 0.32 -10.83
C PHE A 164 -6.06 -0.53 -9.61
N VAL A 165 -5.12 -0.06 -8.78
CA VAL A 165 -4.68 -0.80 -7.58
C VAL A 165 -5.76 -0.82 -6.49
N THR A 166 -6.58 0.23 -6.40
CA THR A 166 -7.77 0.23 -5.54
C THR A 166 -8.75 -0.87 -5.97
N LEU A 167 -8.94 -1.09 -7.28
CA LEU A 167 -9.77 -2.19 -7.75
C LEU A 167 -9.17 -3.57 -7.39
N LEU A 168 -7.85 -3.74 -7.51
CA LEU A 168 -7.18 -4.97 -7.05
C LEU A 168 -7.55 -5.26 -5.59
N SER A 169 -7.46 -4.23 -4.74
CA SER A 169 -7.84 -4.30 -3.32
C SER A 169 -9.32 -4.62 -3.07
N ALA A 170 -10.22 -4.35 -4.02
CA ALA A 170 -11.65 -4.56 -3.85
C ALA A 170 -12.13 -5.92 -4.39
N LYS A 171 -11.53 -6.38 -5.50
CA LYS A 171 -12.08 -7.48 -6.31
C LYS A 171 -11.14 -8.67 -6.45
N ASN A 172 -9.82 -8.47 -6.45
CA ASN A 172 -8.87 -9.56 -6.70
C ASN A 172 -8.57 -10.29 -5.38
N SER A 173 -9.17 -11.47 -5.18
CA SER A 173 -9.03 -12.24 -3.94
C SER A 173 -7.58 -12.66 -3.66
N CYS A 174 -6.79 -12.93 -4.70
CA CYS A 174 -5.36 -13.22 -4.57
C CYS A 174 -4.57 -12.02 -4.05
N TYR A 175 -4.87 -10.83 -4.58
CA TYR A 175 -4.28 -9.57 -4.11
C TYR A 175 -4.68 -9.29 -2.65
N ILE A 176 -5.96 -9.42 -2.33
CA ILE A 176 -6.49 -9.15 -0.98
C ILE A 176 -5.83 -10.06 0.05
N LEU A 177 -5.75 -11.37 -0.23
CA LEU A 177 -5.15 -12.35 0.67
C LEU A 177 -3.65 -12.12 0.85
N SER A 178 -2.91 -11.92 -0.25
CA SER A 178 -1.46 -11.68 -0.18
C SER A 178 -1.12 -10.38 0.55
N LYS A 179 -1.92 -9.32 0.35
CA LYS A 179 -1.80 -8.05 1.06
C LYS A 179 -2.03 -8.21 2.56
N GLU A 180 -3.13 -8.85 2.96
CA GLU A 180 -3.47 -9.04 4.38
C GLU A 180 -2.42 -9.90 5.08
N TYR A 181 -1.99 -11.00 4.45
CA TYR A 181 -0.96 -11.86 5.02
C TYR A 181 0.38 -11.12 5.21
N LEU A 182 0.79 -10.34 4.20
CA LEU A 182 1.97 -9.49 4.29
C LEU A 182 1.88 -8.49 5.45
N ALA A 183 0.72 -7.89 5.63
CA ALA A 183 0.50 -6.89 6.67
C ALA A 183 0.61 -7.52 8.06
N CYS A 184 0.00 -8.69 8.28
CA CYS A 184 0.16 -9.44 9.53
C CYS A 184 1.63 -9.80 9.80
N VAL A 185 2.38 -10.29 8.79
CA VAL A 185 3.80 -10.65 8.97
C VAL A 185 4.64 -9.43 9.30
N SER A 186 4.41 -8.32 8.60
CA SER A 186 5.17 -7.07 8.80
C SER A 186 4.86 -6.45 10.15
N GLU A 187 3.58 -6.39 10.56
CA GLU A 187 3.16 -5.94 11.88
C GLU A 187 3.86 -6.77 12.96
N ASN A 188 3.73 -8.09 12.90
CA ASN A 188 4.31 -9.02 13.87
C ASN A 188 5.83 -8.88 14.02
N TYR A 189 6.54 -8.55 12.94
CA TYR A 189 7.98 -8.29 12.99
C TYR A 189 8.30 -7.06 13.85
N PHE A 190 7.61 -5.94 13.62
CA PHE A 190 7.86 -4.69 14.37
C PHE A 190 7.29 -4.72 15.79
N THR A 191 6.22 -5.47 16.01
CA THR A 191 5.56 -5.62 17.31
C THR A 191 5.99 -6.87 18.06
N ARG A 192 7.03 -7.59 17.62
CA ARG A 192 7.50 -8.87 18.21
C ARG A 192 6.36 -9.85 18.58
N ASN A 193 5.38 -9.99 17.70
CA ASN A 193 4.21 -10.87 17.86
C ASN A 193 3.29 -10.52 19.06
N LEU A 194 3.19 -9.23 19.45
CA LEU A 194 2.24 -8.77 20.47
C LEU A 194 0.79 -9.14 20.10
N MET A 195 0.42 -8.97 18.83
CA MET A 195 -0.93 -9.13 18.29
C MET A 195 -0.90 -10.10 17.09
N ASN A 196 -0.39 -11.32 17.30
CA ASN A 196 -0.26 -12.31 16.23
C ASN A 196 -1.62 -12.90 15.81
N ASN A 197 -2.39 -12.15 15.02
CA ASN A 197 -3.77 -12.45 14.69
C ASN A 197 -4.02 -12.57 13.18
N TYR A 198 -4.10 -13.81 12.67
CA TYR A 198 -4.40 -14.09 11.27
C TYR A 198 -5.91 -14.27 10.98
N LEU A 199 -6.82 -13.74 11.82
CA LEU A 199 -8.27 -14.01 11.69
C LEU A 199 -8.82 -13.46 10.38
N PHE A 200 -8.41 -12.27 9.99
CA PHE A 200 -8.81 -11.68 8.72
C PHE A 200 -8.30 -12.49 7.53
N VAL A 201 -7.09 -13.05 7.59
CA VAL A 201 -6.57 -13.98 6.57
C VAL A 201 -7.48 -15.21 6.44
N VAL A 202 -7.86 -15.83 7.55
CA VAL A 202 -8.76 -17.01 7.56
C VAL A 202 -10.14 -16.64 7.00
N ASN A 203 -10.69 -15.50 7.42
CA ASN A 203 -11.99 -15.02 6.96
C ASN A 203 -11.98 -14.74 5.45
N ILE A 204 -10.92 -14.11 4.91
CA ILE A 204 -10.79 -13.89 3.46
C ILE A 204 -10.83 -15.21 2.71
N ILE A 205 -10.10 -16.23 3.15
CA ILE A 205 -10.06 -17.56 2.51
C ILE A 205 -11.47 -18.18 2.49
N GLN A 206 -12.20 -18.10 3.61
CA GLN A 206 -13.53 -18.67 3.76
C GLN A 206 -14.59 -17.89 2.97
N GLU A 207 -14.68 -16.57 3.15
CA GLU A 207 -15.69 -15.71 2.51
C GLU A 207 -15.56 -15.68 0.99
N ARG A 208 -14.32 -15.78 0.46
CA ARG A 208 -14.04 -15.81 -0.97
C ARG A 208 -14.03 -17.22 -1.56
N ASN A 209 -14.27 -18.26 -0.75
CA ASN A 209 -14.21 -19.67 -1.15
C ASN A 209 -12.93 -20.00 -1.94
N MET A 210 -11.77 -19.55 -1.45
CA MET A 210 -10.51 -19.71 -2.18
C MET A 210 -10.05 -21.17 -2.17
N ASP A 211 -9.57 -21.65 -3.31
CA ASP A 211 -8.87 -22.94 -3.37
C ASP A 211 -7.66 -22.94 -2.42
N THR A 212 -7.48 -24.04 -1.69
CA THR A 212 -6.45 -24.15 -0.65
C THR A 212 -5.03 -24.04 -1.19
N VAL A 213 -4.77 -24.51 -2.42
CA VAL A 213 -3.45 -24.42 -3.06
C VAL A 213 -3.18 -22.98 -3.47
N VAL A 214 -4.18 -22.31 -4.06
CA VAL A 214 -4.10 -20.89 -4.40
C VAL A 214 -3.92 -20.04 -3.16
N ALA A 215 -4.72 -20.25 -2.11
CA ALA A 215 -4.64 -19.53 -0.85
C ALA A 215 -3.25 -19.67 -0.22
N LYS A 216 -2.74 -20.91 -0.12
CA LYS A 216 -1.38 -21.16 0.36
C LYS A 216 -0.35 -20.40 -0.47
N LYS A 217 -0.47 -20.43 -1.80
CA LYS A 217 0.48 -19.72 -2.68
C LYS A 217 0.47 -18.22 -2.48
N MET A 218 -0.70 -17.63 -2.24
CA MET A 218 -0.84 -16.19 -1.97
C MET A 218 -0.31 -15.80 -0.59
N CYS A 219 -0.47 -16.65 0.43
CA CYS A 219 0.21 -16.44 1.70
C CYS A 219 1.74 -16.52 1.54
N MET A 220 2.26 -17.46 0.73
CA MET A 220 3.70 -17.55 0.46
C MET A 220 4.21 -16.29 -0.27
N LEU A 221 3.43 -15.75 -1.20
CA LEU A 221 3.72 -14.47 -1.85
C LEU A 221 3.75 -13.34 -0.82
N GLY A 222 2.71 -13.22 0.00
CA GLY A 222 2.62 -12.21 1.07
C GLY A 222 3.82 -12.28 2.01
N ASN A 223 4.21 -13.49 2.44
CA ASN A 223 5.38 -13.69 3.30
C ASN A 223 6.70 -13.28 2.63
N THR A 224 6.81 -13.46 1.31
CA THR A 224 8.03 -13.12 0.58
C THR A 224 8.13 -11.62 0.35
N VAL A 225 7.01 -10.95 0.03
CA VAL A 225 6.99 -9.48 -0.14
C VAL A 225 7.10 -8.77 1.22
N ALA A 226 6.71 -9.41 2.31
CA ALA A 226 6.85 -8.86 3.66
C ALA A 226 8.32 -8.53 3.99
N ASP A 227 9.30 -9.32 3.51
CA ASP A 227 10.73 -8.99 3.68
C ASP A 227 11.10 -7.66 3.02
N ASP A 228 10.54 -7.37 1.84
CA ASP A 228 10.80 -6.11 1.12
C ASP A 228 10.18 -4.92 1.88
N VAL A 229 8.98 -5.09 2.42
CA VAL A 229 8.30 -4.07 3.24
C VAL A 229 9.00 -3.86 4.58
N ILE A 230 9.40 -4.95 5.25
CA ILE A 230 10.20 -4.91 6.46
C ILE A 230 11.50 -4.16 6.20
N LYS A 231 12.22 -4.49 5.12
CA LYS A 231 13.46 -3.81 4.75
C LYS A 231 13.27 -2.30 4.55
N ILE A 232 12.16 -1.89 3.93
CA ILE A 232 11.80 -0.48 3.78
C ILE A 232 11.60 0.18 5.15
N LEU A 233 10.81 -0.46 6.03
CA LEU A 233 10.39 0.10 7.31
C LEU A 233 11.47 0.03 8.41
N ASP A 234 12.39 -0.94 8.36
CA ASP A 234 13.45 -1.18 9.35
C ASP A 234 14.37 0.04 9.53
N ARG A 235 14.53 0.85 8.47
CA ARG A 235 15.28 2.12 8.54
C ARG A 235 14.62 3.18 9.42
N PHE A 236 13.30 3.11 9.58
CA PHE A 236 12.49 4.09 10.34
C PHE A 236 12.06 3.54 11.70
N ILE A 237 12.01 2.22 11.84
CA ILE A 237 11.68 1.49 13.07
C ILE A 237 12.89 0.64 13.49
N PRO A 238 13.99 1.28 13.93
CA PRO A 238 15.16 0.55 14.40
C PRO A 238 14.84 -0.23 15.68
N GLU A 239 15.77 -1.11 16.09
CA GLU A 239 15.60 -1.99 17.26
C GLU A 239 15.13 -1.26 18.52
N GLN A 240 15.73 -0.11 18.84
CA GLN A 240 15.31 0.70 19.99
C GLN A 240 13.84 1.12 19.91
N PHE A 241 13.35 1.49 18.73
CA PHE A 241 11.94 1.85 18.55
C PHE A 241 11.03 0.62 18.70
N ARG A 242 11.47 -0.57 18.27
CA ARG A 242 10.74 -1.81 18.55
C ARG A 242 10.66 -2.16 20.03
N GLU A 243 11.72 -1.87 20.79
CA GLU A 243 11.73 -2.04 22.25
C GLU A 243 10.72 -1.10 22.92
N GLU A 244 10.67 0.17 22.50
CA GLU A 244 9.66 1.13 22.97
C GLU A 244 8.22 0.65 22.68
N ILE A 245 7.97 0.00 21.54
CA ILE A 245 6.67 -0.60 21.22
C ILE A 245 6.32 -1.72 22.23
N GLN A 246 7.30 -2.55 22.62
CA GLN A 246 7.06 -3.60 23.64
C GLN A 246 6.79 -3.01 25.02
N GLU A 247 7.53 -1.98 25.40
CA GLU A 247 7.32 -1.28 26.68
C GLU A 247 5.92 -0.66 26.73
N GLN A 248 5.43 -0.09 25.62
CA GLN A 248 4.06 0.41 25.54
C GLN A 248 3.02 -0.69 25.78
N ALA A 249 3.23 -1.89 25.25
CA ALA A 249 2.33 -3.03 25.46
C ALA A 249 2.27 -3.49 26.91
N PHE A 250 3.41 -3.46 27.60
CA PHE A 250 3.46 -3.69 29.03
C PHE A 250 2.67 -2.63 29.80
N ASN A 251 2.83 -1.34 29.45
CA ASN A 251 2.11 -0.24 30.09
C ASN A 251 0.59 -0.33 29.87
N ASP A 252 0.16 -0.78 28.69
CA ASP A 252 -1.25 -0.95 28.34
C ASP A 252 -1.86 -2.26 28.91
N ASN A 253 -1.07 -3.09 29.62
CA ASN A 253 -1.47 -4.40 30.14
C ASN A 253 -2.07 -5.33 29.08
N ILE A 254 -1.52 -5.30 27.86
CA ILE A 254 -2.00 -6.13 26.76
C ILE A 254 -1.49 -7.56 26.94
N GLU A 255 -2.42 -8.50 27.11
CA GLU A 255 -2.10 -9.93 27.01
C GLU A 255 -1.81 -10.30 25.55
N HIS A 256 -0.79 -11.14 25.33
CA HIS A 256 -0.46 -11.62 23.99
C HIS A 256 -1.65 -12.35 23.37
N VAL A 257 -2.18 -11.80 22.28
CA VAL A 257 -3.21 -12.45 21.47
C VAL A 257 -2.51 -13.25 20.39
N SER A 258 -2.66 -14.57 20.40
CA SER A 258 -2.10 -15.43 19.36
C SER A 258 -3.16 -16.30 18.70
N MET A 259 -3.32 -16.13 17.40
CA MET A 259 -3.96 -17.09 16.52
C MET A 259 -3.00 -17.40 15.39
N SER A 260 -2.05 -18.29 15.69
CA SER A 260 -0.96 -18.63 14.77
C SER A 260 -1.49 -19.32 13.51
N MET A 261 -1.01 -18.90 12.34
CA MET A 261 -1.02 -19.74 11.15
C MET A 261 0.19 -20.68 11.16
N CYS A 262 0.09 -21.81 10.45
CA CYS A 262 1.24 -22.67 10.18
C CYS A 262 2.36 -21.88 9.47
N ASP A 263 3.62 -22.27 9.70
CA ASP A 263 4.78 -21.68 9.03
C ASP A 263 4.61 -21.70 7.50
N VAL A 264 4.32 -20.54 6.93
CA VAL A 264 4.18 -20.36 5.48
C VAL A 264 5.56 -20.13 4.90
N LYS A 265 6.00 -20.99 3.97
CA LYS A 265 7.31 -20.86 3.33
C LYS A 265 7.37 -19.66 2.38
N LYS A 266 8.57 -19.11 2.20
CA LYS A 266 8.84 -18.09 1.16
C LYS A 266 9.00 -18.75 -0.21
N ILE A 267 8.76 -17.96 -1.26
CA ILE A 267 9.00 -18.33 -2.67
C ILE A 267 10.24 -17.61 -3.21
N SER A 268 10.71 -17.99 -4.41
CA SER A 268 11.82 -17.29 -5.06
C SER A 268 11.42 -15.89 -5.52
N ASN A 269 12.40 -15.02 -5.74
CA ASN A 269 12.16 -13.68 -6.31
C ASN A 269 11.54 -13.74 -7.70
N SER A 270 12.00 -14.66 -8.56
CA SER A 270 11.39 -14.88 -9.87
C SER A 270 9.90 -15.21 -9.76
N GLU A 271 9.53 -16.13 -8.87
CA GLU A 271 8.14 -16.55 -8.69
C GLU A 271 7.29 -15.45 -8.05
N LYS A 272 7.85 -14.67 -7.10
CA LYS A 272 7.22 -13.47 -6.55
C LYS A 272 6.81 -12.50 -7.66
N ILE A 273 7.74 -12.22 -8.58
CA ILE A 273 7.51 -11.29 -9.68
C ILE A 273 6.47 -11.83 -10.66
N ASP A 274 6.55 -13.12 -10.99
CA ASP A 274 5.59 -13.79 -11.88
C ASP A 274 4.16 -13.73 -11.33
N LEU A 275 3.98 -13.98 -10.02
CA LEU A 275 2.67 -13.91 -9.38
C LEU A 275 2.11 -12.48 -9.32
N ILE A 276 2.97 -11.48 -9.03
CA ILE A 276 2.56 -10.07 -9.06
C ILE A 276 2.10 -9.68 -10.47
N LYS A 277 2.87 -10.05 -11.48
CA LYS A 277 2.52 -9.79 -12.88
C LYS A 277 1.22 -10.50 -13.27
N ALA A 278 1.05 -11.77 -12.89
CA ALA A 278 -0.16 -12.52 -13.17
C ALA A 278 -1.41 -11.88 -12.54
N MET A 279 -1.31 -11.32 -11.33
CA MET A 279 -2.44 -10.59 -10.72
C MET A 279 -2.80 -9.32 -11.50
N ILE A 280 -1.81 -8.57 -11.99
CA ILE A 280 -2.04 -7.38 -12.82
C ILE A 280 -2.71 -7.77 -14.14
N GLU A 281 -2.20 -8.80 -14.82
CA GLU A 281 -2.74 -9.29 -16.09
C GLU A 281 -4.17 -9.83 -15.93
N PHE A 282 -4.42 -10.64 -14.90
CA PHE A 282 -5.73 -11.19 -14.62
C PHE A 282 -6.77 -10.08 -14.38
N SER A 283 -6.43 -9.11 -13.53
CA SER A 283 -7.35 -8.01 -13.22
C SER A 283 -7.55 -7.08 -14.40
N TYR A 284 -6.53 -6.88 -15.24
CA TYR A 284 -6.70 -6.17 -16.50
C TYR A 284 -7.67 -6.88 -17.45
N SER A 285 -7.54 -8.19 -17.63
CA SER A 285 -8.44 -8.98 -18.48
C SER A 285 -9.88 -8.90 -17.98
N ALA A 286 -10.09 -9.09 -16.67
CA ALA A 286 -11.42 -8.99 -16.04
C ALA A 286 -12.07 -7.62 -16.28
N LEU A 287 -11.29 -6.54 -16.19
CA LEU A 287 -11.74 -5.18 -16.48
C LEU A 287 -12.17 -4.97 -17.91
N SER A 288 -11.43 -5.54 -18.86
CA SER A 288 -11.72 -5.38 -20.28
C SER A 288 -13.01 -6.09 -20.73
N GLU A 289 -13.50 -7.03 -19.93
CA GLU A 289 -14.68 -7.84 -20.21
C GLU A 289 -15.94 -7.37 -19.47
N ASN A 290 -15.81 -6.55 -18.41
CA ASN A 290 -16.92 -6.17 -17.53
C ASN A 290 -17.16 -4.65 -17.47
N SER A 291 -18.17 -4.18 -18.21
CA SER A 291 -18.54 -2.75 -18.25
C SER A 291 -18.95 -2.16 -16.89
N LYS A 292 -19.42 -2.98 -15.95
CA LYS A 292 -19.81 -2.53 -14.61
C LYS A 292 -18.60 -2.16 -13.74
N ASP A 293 -17.50 -2.91 -13.84
CA ASP A 293 -16.29 -2.59 -13.07
C ASP A 293 -15.64 -1.30 -13.59
N ILE A 294 -15.72 -1.03 -14.90
CA ILE A 294 -15.31 0.25 -15.48
C ILE A 294 -16.16 1.41 -14.93
N MET A 295 -17.47 1.22 -14.75
CA MET A 295 -18.35 2.23 -14.13
C MET A 295 -18.01 2.49 -12.66
N ASP A 296 -17.74 1.43 -11.88
CA ASP A 296 -17.35 1.56 -10.47
C ASP A 296 -16.02 2.32 -10.33
N ILE A 297 -15.05 2.07 -11.22
CA ILE A 297 -13.78 2.81 -11.26
C ILE A 297 -13.98 4.27 -11.65
N ASN A 298 -14.79 4.55 -12.67
CA ASN A 298 -15.06 5.93 -13.05
C ASN A 298 -15.72 6.70 -11.90
N ARG A 299 -16.60 6.05 -11.13
CA ARG A 299 -17.17 6.64 -9.91
C ARG A 299 -16.09 6.92 -8.85
N PHE A 300 -15.23 5.94 -8.56
CA PHE A 300 -14.10 6.14 -7.64
C PHE A 300 -13.19 7.29 -8.06
N ILE A 301 -12.88 7.39 -9.36
CA ILE A 301 -12.04 8.48 -9.91
C ILE A 301 -12.72 9.83 -9.70
N GLU A 302 -14.03 9.93 -9.94
CA GLU A 302 -14.77 11.18 -9.71
C GLU A 302 -14.83 11.55 -8.22
N ASP A 303 -15.07 10.58 -7.32
CA ASP A 303 -15.04 10.80 -5.88
C ASP A 303 -13.65 11.28 -5.42
N PHE A 304 -12.57 10.66 -5.93
CA PHE A 304 -11.20 11.05 -5.65
C PHE A 304 -10.85 12.46 -6.16
N LYS A 305 -11.33 12.81 -7.36
CA LYS A 305 -11.19 14.17 -7.91
C LYS A 305 -11.97 15.21 -7.09
N MET A 306 -13.14 14.85 -6.56
CA MET A 306 -13.94 15.75 -5.72
C MET A 306 -13.29 15.99 -4.36
N ILE A 307 -12.78 14.95 -3.71
CA ILE A 307 -12.09 15.05 -2.41
C ILE A 307 -10.84 15.93 -2.49
N ASN A 308 -10.13 15.91 -3.63
CA ASN A 308 -8.92 16.71 -3.84
C ASN A 308 -9.17 18.14 -4.39
N ARG A 309 -10.43 18.55 -4.60
CA ARG A 309 -10.80 19.92 -5.00
C ARG A 309 -11.18 20.83 -3.82
N ASN A 310 -11.28 20.28 -2.61
CA ASN A 310 -11.50 20.99 -1.35
C ASN A 310 -10.22 21.01 -0.51
#